data_AF-A0A151HFF9-F1
#
_entry.id   AF-A0A151HFF9-F1
#
_cell.length_a   1.000
_cell.length_b   1.000
_cell.length_c   1.000
_cell.angle_alpha   90.00
_cell.angle_beta   90.00
_cell.angle_gamma   90.00
#
_symmetry.space_group_name_H-M   'P 1'
#
loop_
_entity.id
_entity.type
_entity.pdbx_description
1 polymer ?
#
loop_
_entity_poly.entity_id
_entity_poly.type
_entity_poly.pdbx_seq_one_letter_code
_entity_poly.pdbx_strand_id
1 'polypeptide(L)'
;MQLTWKQILLIAGGTAAAGACLYYLLREDGSEAKEADGEPKKISGEATKEQVITILRGILKSQEKTKALMKEFIKDILNEDLTFEQAYQRVLQKHPDDPLEQYGLTMPDFDNLLDKYQHDPQIKDLIVRIMSSSAPSEPNPRGQTIDKAKVIQVHEYMKQELQKLVDYIQKSSTRSELDVKNVTLTAQAFVGAKVQKKFGLTSEDVESAVIYNHKELAVDPDFVRVNIAIQTIMNQLIVPQFAM
;
A
#
# COMPACT_ATOMS: atom_id res chain seq x y z
N MET A 1 -12.67 14.54 24.81
CA MET A 1 -12.57 13.14 24.32
C MET A 1 -11.27 13.01 23.55
N GLN A 2 -10.33 12.20 24.04
CA GLN A 2 -9.09 11.93 23.30
C GLN A 2 -9.33 10.70 22.42
N LEU A 3 -9.20 10.86 21.10
CA LEU A 3 -9.35 9.78 20.13
C LEU A 3 -8.20 8.79 20.27
N THR A 4 -8.51 7.50 20.39
CA THR A 4 -7.51 6.41 20.33
C THR A 4 -6.93 6.31 18.93
N TRP A 5 -5.70 5.82 18.77
CA TRP A 5 -5.10 5.66 17.45
C TRP A 5 -5.92 4.71 16.54
N LYS A 6 -6.58 3.70 17.12
CA LYS A 6 -7.55 2.83 16.43
C LYS A 6 -8.76 3.60 15.89
N GLN A 7 -9.27 4.58 16.66
CA GLN A 7 -10.33 5.48 16.19
C GLN A 7 -9.82 6.48 15.13
N ILE A 8 -8.56 6.93 15.24
CA ILE A 8 -7.95 7.76 14.20
C ILE A 8 -7.85 6.94 12.89
N LEU A 9 -7.53 5.63 12.94
CA LEU A 9 -7.43 4.75 11.76
C LEU A 9 -8.77 4.61 11.04
N LEU A 10 -9.85 4.42 11.80
CA LEU A 10 -11.22 4.35 11.28
C LEU A 10 -11.66 5.65 10.59
N ILE A 11 -11.22 6.81 11.08
CA ILE A 11 -11.56 8.13 10.51
C ILE A 11 -10.73 8.43 9.25
N ALA A 12 -9.47 7.98 9.19
CA ALA A 12 -8.60 8.16 8.04
C ALA A 12 -8.90 7.19 6.87
N GLY A 13 -9.58 6.07 7.13
CA GLY A 13 -9.96 5.05 6.13
C GLY A 13 -10.97 5.52 5.07
N GLY A 14 -11.58 6.70 5.24
CA GLY A 14 -12.59 7.22 4.32
C GLY A 14 -12.05 7.93 3.06
N THR A 15 -10.79 8.38 3.04
CA THR A 15 -10.29 9.24 1.94
C THR A 15 -8.88 8.95 1.44
N ALA A 16 -8.10 8.08 2.09
CA ALA A 16 -6.68 7.84 1.76
C ALA A 16 -6.35 6.35 1.54
N ALA A 17 -7.23 5.63 0.83
CA ALA A 17 -7.17 4.17 0.66
C ALA A 17 -6.02 3.65 -0.25
N ALA A 18 -5.06 4.46 -0.67
CA ALA A 18 -3.93 3.98 -1.47
C ALA A 18 -2.66 3.79 -0.62
N GLY A 19 -2.22 4.81 0.14
CA GLY A 19 -0.94 4.77 0.86
C GLY A 19 -0.91 3.87 2.10
N ALA A 20 -1.92 3.97 2.97
CA ALA A 20 -2.00 3.15 4.18
C ALA A 20 -2.37 1.69 3.85
N CYS A 21 -3.18 1.50 2.82
CA CYS A 21 -3.50 0.18 2.28
C CYS A 21 -2.27 -0.50 1.68
N LEU A 22 -1.28 0.20 1.10
CA LEU A 22 -0.07 -0.45 0.59
C LEU A 22 0.71 -1.18 1.70
N TYR A 23 0.98 -0.54 2.84
CA TYR A 23 1.72 -1.21 3.93
C TYR A 23 0.90 -2.31 4.62
N TYR A 24 -0.41 -2.09 4.84
CA TYR A 24 -1.29 -3.09 5.47
C TYR A 24 -1.65 -4.26 4.53
N LEU A 25 -1.90 -4.02 3.23
CA LEU A 25 -2.15 -5.07 2.23
C LEU A 25 -0.90 -5.91 1.94
N LEU A 26 0.30 -5.33 2.06
CA LEU A 26 1.56 -6.08 1.94
C LEU A 26 1.81 -7.01 3.14
N ARG A 27 0.95 -6.99 4.18
CA ARG A 27 1.21 -7.65 5.47
C ARG A 27 0.08 -8.55 6.00
N GLU A 28 -1.08 -8.68 5.36
CA GLU A 28 -2.16 -9.52 5.92
C GLU A 28 -1.79 -11.03 5.94
N ASP A 29 -1.77 -11.57 7.18
CA ASP A 29 -1.94 -12.94 7.70
C ASP A 29 -1.02 -14.11 7.29
N GLY A 30 0.21 -13.88 6.80
CA GLY A 30 1.09 -14.98 6.36
C GLY A 30 2.49 -15.12 6.97
N SER A 31 2.99 -14.13 7.71
CA SER A 31 4.40 -14.12 8.10
C SER A 31 4.57 -14.56 9.55
N GLU A 32 4.70 -15.86 9.78
CA GLU A 32 5.52 -16.32 10.91
C GLU A 32 6.87 -15.62 10.78
N ALA A 33 7.37 -15.05 11.89
CA ALA A 33 8.62 -14.30 11.90
C ALA A 33 9.76 -15.18 11.34
N LYS A 34 10.10 -15.01 10.06
CA LYS A 34 11.28 -15.66 9.48
C LYS A 34 12.50 -15.02 10.12
N GLU A 35 13.35 -15.86 10.72
CA GLU A 35 14.64 -15.43 11.23
C GLU A 35 15.45 -14.87 10.06
N ALA A 36 15.59 -13.54 10.02
CA ALA A 36 16.46 -12.87 9.08
C ALA A 36 17.91 -13.30 9.36
N ASP A 37 18.63 -13.69 8.30
CA ASP A 37 20.07 -13.95 8.35
C ASP A 37 20.79 -12.60 8.48
N GLY A 38 21.17 -12.28 9.71
CA GLY A 38 21.77 -11.03 10.14
C GLY A 38 21.25 -10.68 11.54
N GLU A 39 22.14 -10.63 12.54
CA GLU A 39 21.81 -10.46 13.98
C GLU A 39 20.60 -9.54 14.20
N PRO A 40 19.42 -10.10 14.54
CA PRO A 40 18.24 -9.28 14.68
C PRO A 40 18.36 -8.46 15.97
N LYS A 41 18.05 -7.17 15.90
CA LYS A 41 17.71 -6.37 17.09
C LYS A 41 16.35 -6.84 17.63
N LYS A 42 16.22 -8.12 17.99
CA LYS A 42 15.00 -8.66 18.61
C LYS A 42 14.71 -7.84 19.86
N ILE A 43 13.51 -7.30 19.96
CA ILE A 43 13.03 -6.72 21.22
C ILE A 43 12.74 -7.90 22.14
N SER A 44 13.73 -8.25 22.96
CA SER A 44 13.61 -9.22 24.05
C SER A 44 13.15 -8.49 25.30
N GLY A 45 11.85 -8.44 25.59
CA GLY A 45 11.28 -7.88 26.81
C GLY A 45 10.41 -6.63 26.60
N GLU A 46 10.30 -5.78 27.62
CA GLU A 46 9.54 -4.52 27.50
C GLU A 46 10.27 -3.55 26.56
N ALA A 47 9.67 -3.26 25.40
CA ALA A 47 10.22 -2.24 24.50
C ALA A 47 10.25 -0.88 25.20
N THR A 48 11.36 -0.15 25.08
CA THR A 48 11.46 1.21 25.58
C THR A 48 10.76 2.20 24.65
N LYS A 49 10.44 3.39 25.17
CA LYS A 49 9.87 4.50 24.37
C LYS A 49 10.74 4.81 23.15
N GLU A 50 12.06 4.82 23.32
CA GLU A 50 13.03 5.13 22.26
C GLU A 50 13.01 4.08 21.15
N GLN A 51 12.80 2.81 21.50
CA GLN A 51 12.65 1.72 20.53
C GLN A 51 11.36 1.89 19.74
N VAL A 52 10.25 2.21 20.39
CA VAL A 52 8.96 2.48 19.72
C VAL A 52 9.07 3.68 18.77
N ILE A 53 9.72 4.77 19.20
CA ILE A 53 10.00 5.93 18.33
C ILE A 53 10.85 5.54 17.12
N THR A 54 11.86 4.68 17.32
CA THR A 54 12.74 4.22 16.24
C THR A 54 11.97 3.38 15.22
N ILE A 55 11.10 2.48 15.69
CA ILE A 55 10.21 1.68 14.82
C ILE A 55 9.29 2.59 14.02
N LEU A 56 8.60 3.55 14.68
CA LEU A 56 7.68 4.48 14.02
C LEU A 56 8.39 5.34 12.95
N ARG A 57 9.60 5.81 13.22
CA ARG A 57 10.43 6.51 12.23
C ARG A 57 10.88 5.59 11.09
N GLY A 58 11.18 4.33 11.40
CA GLY A 58 11.45 3.29 10.42
C GLY A 58 10.27 3.10 9.47
N ILE A 59 9.05 3.05 9.99
CA ILE A 59 7.81 2.92 9.20
C ILE A 59 7.64 4.11 8.27
N LEU A 60 7.81 5.34 8.77
CA LEU A 60 7.78 6.55 7.92
C LEU A 60 8.80 6.47 6.78
N LYS A 61 10.04 6.10 7.08
CA LYS A 61 11.11 5.96 6.09
C LYS A 61 10.81 4.85 5.07
N SER A 62 10.24 3.73 5.52
CA SER A 62 9.84 2.62 4.65
C SER A 62 8.70 3.03 3.71
N GLN A 63 7.72 3.80 4.18
CA GLN A 63 6.66 4.35 3.34
C GLN A 63 7.22 5.27 2.24
N GLU A 64 8.12 6.19 2.59
CA GLU A 64 8.77 7.08 1.61
C GLU A 64 9.59 6.28 0.59
N LYS A 65 10.36 5.30 1.05
CA LYS A 65 11.15 4.41 0.17
C LYS A 65 10.25 3.59 -0.75
N THR A 66 9.17 3.01 -0.24
CA THR A 66 8.19 2.25 -1.02
C THR A 66 7.54 3.11 -2.08
N LYS A 67 7.16 4.36 -1.75
CA LYS A 67 6.60 5.31 -2.71
C LYS A 67 7.61 5.66 -3.81
N ALA A 68 8.88 5.89 -3.44
CA ALA A 68 9.94 6.14 -4.41
C ALA A 68 10.19 4.94 -5.33
N LEU A 69 10.25 3.73 -4.76
CA LEU A 69 10.39 2.48 -5.51
C LEU A 69 9.22 2.25 -6.46
N MET A 70 7.98 2.52 -6.03
CA MET A 70 6.80 2.41 -6.89
C MET A 70 6.91 3.32 -8.13
N LYS A 71 7.36 4.57 -7.95
CA LYS A 71 7.62 5.49 -9.07
C LYS A 71 8.68 4.96 -10.01
N GLU A 72 9.75 4.42 -9.44
CA GLU A 72 10.84 3.83 -10.20
C GLU A 72 10.34 2.64 -11.04
N PHE A 73 9.62 1.70 -10.43
CA PHE A 73 9.04 0.56 -11.13
C PHE A 73 8.08 0.99 -12.25
N ILE A 74 7.18 1.95 -11.99
CA ILE A 74 6.29 2.50 -13.02
C ILE A 74 7.09 3.08 -14.18
N LYS A 75 8.13 3.87 -13.89
CA LYS A 75 9.01 4.47 -14.90
C LYS A 75 9.75 3.41 -15.70
N ASP A 76 10.28 2.38 -15.06
CA ASP A 76 11.00 1.28 -15.70
C ASP A 76 10.06 0.50 -16.63
N ILE A 77 8.86 0.15 -16.17
CA ILE A 77 7.84 -0.53 -16.99
C ILE A 77 7.45 0.34 -18.20
N LEU A 78 7.32 1.66 -18.03
CA LEU A 78 6.98 2.59 -19.11
C LEU A 78 8.08 2.72 -20.17
N ASN A 79 9.35 2.79 -19.74
CA ASN A 79 10.47 3.04 -20.63
C ASN A 79 10.95 1.78 -21.36
N GLU A 80 10.85 0.62 -20.70
CA GLU A 80 11.43 -0.63 -21.19
C GLU A 80 10.37 -1.64 -21.67
N ASP A 81 9.08 -1.30 -21.59
CA ASP A 81 7.94 -2.13 -22.00
C ASP A 81 8.02 -3.57 -21.43
N LEU A 82 8.35 -3.66 -20.14
CA LEU A 82 8.63 -4.92 -19.45
C LEU A 82 7.42 -5.86 -19.45
N THR A 83 7.68 -7.17 -19.47
CA THR A 83 6.67 -8.18 -19.13
C THR A 83 6.38 -8.19 -17.63
N PHE A 84 5.30 -8.86 -17.22
CA PHE A 84 4.98 -9.02 -15.81
C PHE A 84 6.11 -9.72 -15.04
N GLU A 85 6.70 -10.78 -15.60
CA GLU A 85 7.79 -11.54 -14.98
C GLU A 85 9.04 -10.68 -14.79
N GLN A 86 9.38 -9.85 -15.79
CA GLN A 86 10.52 -8.94 -15.70
C GLN A 86 10.29 -7.86 -14.64
N ALA A 87 9.08 -7.30 -14.58
CA ALA A 87 8.70 -6.35 -13.54
C ALA A 87 8.72 -7.01 -12.15
N TYR A 88 8.26 -8.25 -12.04
CA TYR A 88 8.29 -9.04 -10.81
C TYR A 88 9.72 -9.30 -10.32
N GLN A 89 10.63 -9.68 -11.22
CA GLN A 89 12.05 -9.86 -10.88
C GLN A 89 12.71 -8.55 -10.42
N ARG A 90 12.32 -7.40 -10.97
CA ARG A 90 12.80 -6.10 -10.48
C ARG A 90 12.29 -5.76 -9.09
N VAL A 91 11.03 -6.08 -8.82
CA VAL A 91 10.43 -5.92 -7.50
C VAL A 91 11.15 -6.81 -6.48
N LEU A 92 11.40 -8.08 -6.80
CA LEU A 92 12.18 -9.01 -5.97
C LEU A 92 13.58 -8.48 -5.64
N GLN A 93 14.26 -7.80 -6.58
CA GLN A 93 15.60 -7.26 -6.34
C GLN A 93 15.58 -6.01 -5.44
N LYS A 94 14.45 -5.31 -5.36
CA LYS A 94 14.30 -4.03 -4.67
C LYS A 94 13.14 -4.11 -3.67
N HIS A 95 13.30 -5.00 -2.68
CA HIS A 95 12.35 -5.11 -1.59
C HIS A 95 12.33 -3.85 -0.71
N PRO A 96 11.14 -3.30 -0.39
CA PRO A 96 11.04 -2.32 0.68
C PRO A 96 11.34 -3.00 2.03
N ASP A 97 12.19 -2.35 2.83
CA ASP A 97 12.49 -2.83 4.19
C ASP A 97 11.20 -2.84 5.02
N ASP A 98 10.87 -3.94 5.70
CA ASP A 98 9.83 -3.92 6.74
C ASP A 98 10.49 -3.66 8.11
N PRO A 99 10.32 -2.46 8.68
CA PRO A 99 10.90 -2.12 9.97
C PRO A 99 10.42 -3.08 11.07
N LEU A 100 9.19 -3.59 11.00
CA LEU A 100 8.67 -4.49 12.02
C LEU A 100 9.35 -5.87 11.95
N GLU A 101 9.60 -6.41 10.75
CA GLU A 101 10.38 -7.64 10.57
C GLU A 101 11.81 -7.49 11.12
N GLN A 102 12.44 -6.32 10.92
CA GLN A 102 13.78 -6.04 11.47
C GLN A 102 13.86 -6.13 12.99
N TYR A 103 12.74 -5.89 13.69
CA TYR A 103 12.64 -6.01 15.15
C TYR A 103 11.93 -7.32 15.58
N GLY A 104 11.57 -8.20 14.64
CA GLY A 104 10.86 -9.45 14.90
C GLY A 104 9.43 -9.25 15.42
N LEU A 105 8.77 -8.15 15.06
CA LEU A 105 7.44 -7.78 15.55
C LEU A 105 6.33 -8.18 14.59
N THR A 106 5.34 -8.90 15.11
CA THR A 106 4.05 -9.10 14.43
C THR A 106 3.18 -7.85 14.55
N MET A 107 2.07 -7.80 13.79
CA MET A 107 1.14 -6.65 13.87
C MET A 107 0.46 -6.58 15.24
N PRO A 108 -0.01 -7.70 15.80
CA PRO A 108 -0.47 -7.73 17.19
C PRO A 108 0.56 -7.22 18.20
N ASP A 109 1.84 -7.58 18.04
CA ASP A 109 2.90 -7.08 18.92
C ASP A 109 3.05 -5.56 18.81
N PHE A 110 3.03 -5.04 17.58
CA PHE A 110 3.10 -3.62 17.33
C PHE A 110 1.89 -2.87 17.90
N ASP A 111 0.68 -3.40 17.75
CA ASP A 111 -0.54 -2.82 18.31
C ASP A 111 -0.48 -2.72 19.84
N ASN A 112 -0.01 -3.78 20.50
CA ASN A 112 0.19 -3.80 21.95
C ASN A 112 1.24 -2.78 22.40
N LEU A 113 2.31 -2.59 21.61
CA LEU A 113 3.31 -1.57 21.86
C LEU A 113 2.75 -0.15 21.75
N LEU A 114 1.91 0.12 20.75
CA LEU A 114 1.27 1.43 20.58
C LEU A 114 0.27 1.70 21.72
N ASP A 115 -0.50 0.71 22.17
CA ASP A 115 -1.45 0.85 23.27
C ASP A 115 -0.75 1.24 24.59
N LYS A 116 0.47 0.73 24.84
CA LYS A 116 1.29 1.08 26.02
C LYS A 116 1.74 2.54 26.03
N TYR A 117 1.98 3.14 24.86
CA TYR A 117 2.54 4.49 24.72
C TYR A 117 1.59 5.52 24.09
N GLN A 118 0.31 5.20 23.94
CA GLN A 118 -0.69 6.02 23.24
C GLN A 118 -0.89 7.45 23.80
N HIS A 119 -0.51 7.67 25.06
CA HIS A 119 -0.60 8.98 25.72
C HIS A 119 0.67 9.84 25.55
N ASP A 120 1.75 9.28 25.02
CA ASP A 120 2.98 10.03 24.79
C ASP A 120 2.80 10.98 23.58
N PRO A 121 3.01 12.30 23.76
CA PRO A 121 2.79 13.27 22.69
C PRO A 121 3.64 13.04 21.44
N GLN A 122 4.87 12.54 21.61
CA GLN A 122 5.80 12.32 20.50
C GLN A 122 5.43 11.07 19.71
N ILE A 123 5.02 10.00 20.38
CA ILE A 123 4.51 8.78 19.72
C ILE A 123 3.19 9.08 19.02
N LYS A 124 2.31 9.85 19.64
CA LYS A 124 1.06 10.30 19.02
C LYS A 124 1.30 11.12 17.75
N ASP A 125 2.24 12.06 17.78
CA ASP A 125 2.63 12.85 16.59
C ASP A 125 3.15 11.95 15.46
N LEU A 126 4.01 10.98 15.78
CA LEU A 126 4.53 10.03 14.80
C LEU A 126 3.43 9.15 14.20
N ILE A 127 2.49 8.65 15.01
CA ILE A 127 1.33 7.90 14.52
C ILE A 127 0.50 8.77 13.59
N VAL A 128 0.15 10.00 14.00
CA VAL A 128 -0.59 10.94 13.16
C VAL A 128 0.14 11.21 11.85
N ARG A 129 1.47 11.34 11.89
CA ARG A 129 2.29 11.56 10.70
C ARG A 129 2.32 10.34 9.79
N ILE A 130 2.45 9.12 10.30
CA ILE A 130 2.37 7.86 9.51
C ILE A 130 1.02 7.75 8.80
N MET A 131 -0.03 8.20 9.46
CA MET A 131 -1.37 8.21 8.90
C MET A 131 -1.55 9.32 7.86
N SER A 132 -0.93 10.48 8.09
CA SER A 132 -1.03 11.64 7.20
C SER A 132 -0.08 11.56 6.00
N SER A 133 1.05 10.85 6.10
CA SER A 133 2.00 10.60 5.01
C SER A 133 1.43 9.69 3.92
N SER A 134 0.32 9.00 4.23
CA SER A 134 -0.48 8.25 3.27
C SER A 134 -1.40 9.14 2.43
N ALA A 135 -1.60 10.40 2.83
CA ALA A 135 -2.23 11.42 2.01
C ALA A 135 -1.16 12.18 1.19
N PRO A 136 -1.51 12.76 0.03
CA PRO A 136 -0.59 13.62 -0.72
C PRO A 136 -0.06 14.73 0.19
N SER A 137 1.27 14.78 0.33
CA SER A 137 1.98 15.73 1.20
C SER A 137 1.84 17.18 0.75
N GLU A 138 1.47 17.41 -0.51
CA GLU A 138 1.32 18.72 -1.12
C GLU A 138 0.06 18.78 -1.99
N PRO A 139 -0.63 19.93 -2.06
CA PRO A 139 -1.72 20.14 -3.00
C PRO A 139 -1.21 19.93 -4.42
N ASN A 140 -1.63 18.85 -5.09
CA ASN A 140 -1.32 18.64 -6.50
C ASN A 140 -2.37 19.37 -7.37
N PRO A 141 -2.01 20.45 -8.09
CA PRO A 141 -2.98 21.22 -8.87
C PRO A 141 -3.56 20.42 -10.05
N ARG A 142 -2.82 19.43 -10.59
CA ARG A 142 -3.36 18.56 -11.66
C ARG A 142 -4.55 17.75 -11.16
N GLY A 143 -4.53 17.33 -9.90
CA GLY A 143 -5.66 16.64 -9.26
C GLY A 143 -6.94 17.47 -9.29
N GLN A 144 -6.85 18.79 -9.15
CA GLN A 144 -8.02 19.69 -9.16
C GLN A 144 -8.66 19.81 -10.56
N THR A 145 -7.87 19.61 -11.61
CA THR A 145 -8.35 19.71 -13.00
C THR A 145 -9.04 18.44 -13.50
N ILE A 146 -8.99 17.36 -12.72
CA ILE A 146 -9.57 16.07 -13.07
C ILE A 146 -10.96 15.98 -12.42
N ASP A 147 -11.98 15.93 -13.25
CA ASP A 147 -13.37 15.81 -12.78
C ASP A 147 -13.71 14.38 -12.32
N LYS A 148 -14.84 14.28 -11.60
CA LYS A 148 -15.40 13.01 -11.12
C LYS A 148 -15.52 11.94 -12.22
N ALA A 149 -16.01 12.32 -13.40
CA ALA A 149 -16.23 11.37 -14.50
C ALA A 149 -14.91 10.76 -14.99
N LYS A 150 -13.85 11.57 -15.05
CA LYS A 150 -12.52 11.13 -15.40
C LYS A 150 -11.91 10.23 -14.33
N VAL A 151 -12.12 10.54 -13.04
CA VAL A 151 -11.70 9.65 -11.94
C VAL A 151 -12.31 8.26 -12.08
N ILE A 152 -13.63 8.17 -12.31
CA ILE A 152 -14.34 6.89 -12.50
C ILE A 152 -13.82 6.17 -13.74
N GLN A 153 -13.61 6.87 -14.85
CA GLN A 153 -13.05 6.29 -16.07
C GLN A 153 -11.66 5.67 -15.83
N VAL A 154 -10.80 6.34 -15.06
CA VAL A 154 -9.48 5.84 -14.70
C VAL A 154 -9.59 4.57 -13.85
N HIS A 155 -10.46 4.56 -12.83
CA HIS A 155 -10.67 3.38 -11.98
C HIS A 155 -11.26 2.20 -12.77
N GLU A 156 -12.17 2.46 -13.71
CA GLU A 156 -12.73 1.41 -14.56
C GLU A 156 -11.65 0.78 -15.45
N TYR A 157 -10.73 1.59 -15.97
CA TYR A 157 -9.58 1.06 -16.70
C TYR A 157 -8.60 0.30 -15.79
N MET A 158 -8.33 0.79 -14.57
CA MET A 158 -7.53 0.07 -13.58
C MET A 158 -8.11 -1.31 -13.30
N LYS A 159 -9.43 -1.39 -13.07
CA LYS A 159 -10.16 -2.65 -12.87
C LYS A 159 -9.95 -3.61 -14.04
N GLN A 160 -10.09 -3.13 -15.28
CA GLN A 160 -9.94 -3.96 -16.48
C GLN A 160 -8.52 -4.50 -16.63
N GLU A 161 -7.49 -3.66 -16.43
CA GLU A 161 -6.10 -4.10 -16.54
C GLU A 161 -5.70 -5.04 -15.39
N LEU A 162 -6.22 -4.79 -14.19
CA LEU A 162 -6.01 -5.67 -13.05
C LEU A 162 -6.67 -7.04 -13.26
N GLN A 163 -7.90 -7.10 -13.78
CA GLN A 163 -8.56 -8.37 -14.09
C GLN A 163 -7.76 -9.19 -15.11
N LYS A 164 -7.28 -8.55 -16.19
CA LYS A 164 -6.43 -9.21 -17.19
C LYS A 164 -5.18 -9.79 -16.55
N LEU A 165 -4.58 -9.07 -15.61
CA LEU A 165 -3.39 -9.51 -14.92
C LEU A 165 -3.68 -10.70 -13.99
N VAL A 166 -4.77 -10.64 -13.22
CA VAL A 166 -5.21 -11.77 -12.38
C VAL A 166 -5.47 -13.01 -13.24
N ASP A 167 -6.21 -12.87 -14.34
CA ASP A 167 -6.50 -13.98 -15.26
C ASP A 167 -5.22 -14.59 -15.84
N TYR A 168 -4.22 -13.74 -16.14
CA TYR A 168 -2.91 -14.18 -16.62
C TYR A 168 -2.16 -14.98 -15.54
N ILE A 169 -2.04 -14.43 -14.33
CA ILE A 169 -1.33 -15.07 -13.21
C ILE A 169 -2.00 -16.39 -12.82
N GLN A 170 -3.34 -16.43 -12.76
CA GLN A 170 -4.09 -17.63 -12.41
C GLN A 170 -3.90 -18.78 -13.41
N LYS A 171 -3.63 -18.46 -14.68
CA LYS A 171 -3.36 -19.44 -15.74
C LYS A 171 -1.86 -19.79 -15.86
N SER A 172 -0.99 -19.05 -15.19
CA SER A 172 0.46 -19.28 -15.26
C SER A 172 0.86 -20.51 -14.44
N SER A 173 1.75 -21.32 -15.00
CA SER A 173 2.37 -22.46 -14.30
C SER A 173 3.30 -22.02 -13.16
N THR A 174 3.79 -20.77 -13.18
CA THR A 174 4.69 -20.24 -12.15
C THR A 174 3.95 -19.66 -10.93
N ARG A 175 2.61 -19.69 -10.92
CA ARG A 175 1.79 -19.09 -9.85
C ARG A 175 2.21 -19.54 -8.44
N SER A 176 2.52 -20.83 -8.27
CA SER A 176 2.92 -21.40 -6.97
C SER A 176 4.27 -20.90 -6.47
N GLU A 177 5.08 -20.31 -7.33
CA GLU A 177 6.42 -19.77 -7.00
C GLU A 177 6.38 -18.28 -6.67
N LEU A 178 5.24 -17.62 -6.89
CA LEU A 178 5.08 -16.20 -6.65
C LEU A 178 4.64 -15.92 -5.22
N ASP A 179 5.31 -14.99 -4.55
CA ASP A 179 4.88 -14.51 -3.24
C ASP A 179 3.86 -13.37 -3.39
N VAL A 180 2.84 -13.41 -2.54
CA VAL A 180 1.70 -12.49 -2.59
C VAL A 180 2.14 -11.02 -2.49
N LYS A 181 3.14 -10.73 -1.65
CA LYS A 181 3.65 -9.38 -1.40
C LYS A 181 4.22 -8.77 -2.67
N ASN A 182 5.12 -9.48 -3.35
CA ASN A 182 5.73 -9.01 -4.59
C ASN A 182 4.73 -9.00 -5.73
N VAL A 183 3.84 -9.98 -5.84
CA VAL A 183 2.80 -9.99 -6.88
C VAL A 183 1.91 -8.75 -6.76
N THR A 184 1.50 -8.42 -5.55
CA THR A 184 0.69 -7.24 -5.26
C THR A 184 1.41 -5.97 -5.69
N LEU A 185 2.68 -5.83 -5.31
CA LEU A 185 3.49 -4.66 -5.63
C LEU A 185 3.74 -4.54 -7.15
N THR A 186 4.04 -5.64 -7.82
CA THR A 186 4.20 -5.68 -9.28
C THR A 186 2.89 -5.35 -9.98
N ALA A 187 1.76 -5.89 -9.53
CA ALA A 187 0.45 -5.60 -10.10
C ALA A 187 0.11 -4.11 -10.04
N GLN A 188 0.36 -3.47 -8.90
CA GLN A 188 0.16 -2.04 -8.71
C GLN A 188 1.06 -1.21 -9.64
N ALA A 189 2.35 -1.56 -9.75
CA ALA A 189 3.27 -0.88 -10.66
C ALA A 189 2.84 -1.04 -12.13
N PHE A 190 2.41 -2.24 -12.53
CA PHE A 190 2.00 -2.54 -13.90
C PHE A 190 0.71 -1.81 -14.30
N VAL A 191 -0.29 -1.82 -13.42
CA VAL A 191 -1.54 -1.07 -13.63
C VAL A 191 -1.27 0.44 -13.61
N GLY A 192 -0.43 0.93 -12.69
CA GLY A 192 0.01 2.32 -12.62
C GLY A 192 0.68 2.79 -13.91
N ALA A 193 1.62 2.01 -14.44
CA ALA A 193 2.26 2.28 -15.73
C ALA A 193 1.26 2.33 -16.88
N LYS A 194 0.30 1.39 -16.93
CA LYS A 194 -0.75 1.39 -17.95
C LYS A 194 -1.67 2.60 -17.87
N VAL A 195 -2.03 3.04 -16.66
CA VAL A 195 -2.82 4.26 -16.44
C VAL A 195 -2.05 5.48 -16.93
N GLN A 196 -0.78 5.60 -16.54
CA GLN A 196 0.07 6.71 -16.96
C GLN A 196 0.27 6.75 -18.47
N LYS A 197 0.49 5.59 -19.11
CA LYS A 197 0.59 5.46 -20.58
C LYS A 197 -0.70 5.88 -21.29
N LYS A 198 -1.87 5.51 -20.76
CA LYS A 198 -3.17 5.76 -21.41
C LYS A 198 -3.72 7.17 -21.17
N PHE A 199 -3.56 7.71 -19.97
CA PHE A 199 -4.20 8.95 -19.55
C PHE A 199 -3.23 10.11 -19.30
N GLY A 200 -1.91 9.86 -19.25
CA GLY A 200 -0.92 10.87 -18.91
C GLY A 200 -1.01 11.36 -17.45
N LEU A 201 -1.59 10.51 -16.58
CA LEU A 201 -1.83 10.77 -15.17
C LEU A 201 -0.94 9.86 -14.32
N THR A 202 -0.22 10.44 -13.34
CA THR A 202 0.51 9.64 -12.35
C THR A 202 -0.42 9.15 -11.25
N SER A 203 0.05 8.23 -10.40
CA SER A 203 -0.70 7.81 -9.21
C SER A 203 -1.04 8.99 -8.31
N GLU A 204 -0.14 9.97 -8.14
CA GLU A 204 -0.45 11.17 -7.35
C GLU A 204 -1.53 12.05 -7.96
N ASP A 205 -1.56 12.16 -9.29
CA ASP A 205 -2.61 12.93 -9.99
C ASP A 205 -3.98 12.33 -9.69
N VAL A 206 -4.09 10.99 -9.75
CA VAL A 206 -5.32 10.25 -9.49
C VAL A 206 -5.72 10.29 -8.02
N GLU A 207 -4.79 10.05 -7.10
CA GLU A 207 -5.03 10.15 -5.64
C GLU A 207 -5.52 11.54 -5.26
N SER A 208 -4.88 12.58 -5.80
CA SER A 208 -5.27 13.96 -5.54
C SER A 208 -6.65 14.28 -6.11
N ALA A 209 -6.97 13.78 -7.31
CA ALA A 209 -8.29 13.94 -7.91
C ALA A 209 -9.39 13.28 -7.07
N VAL A 210 -9.14 12.10 -6.51
CA VAL A 210 -10.09 11.44 -5.58
C VAL A 210 -10.33 12.31 -4.36
N ILE A 211 -9.28 12.93 -3.79
CA ILE A 211 -9.41 13.83 -2.63
C ILE A 211 -10.21 15.08 -2.97
N TYR A 212 -9.93 15.74 -4.10
CA TYR A 212 -10.68 16.94 -4.47
C TYR A 212 -12.15 16.66 -4.76
N ASN A 213 -12.46 15.48 -5.30
CA ASN A 213 -13.83 15.08 -5.65
C ASN A 213 -14.51 14.21 -4.56
N HIS A 214 -13.90 14.02 -3.38
CA HIS A 214 -14.31 12.99 -2.41
C HIS A 214 -15.80 13.04 -2.03
N LYS A 215 -16.36 14.24 -1.86
CA LYS A 215 -17.77 14.42 -1.46
C LYS A 215 -18.73 13.86 -2.49
N GLU A 216 -18.44 14.10 -3.76
CA GLU A 216 -19.29 13.64 -4.86
C GLU A 216 -19.05 12.16 -5.16
N LEU A 217 -17.79 11.73 -5.10
CA LEU A 217 -17.41 10.33 -5.33
C LEU A 217 -17.97 9.39 -4.24
N ALA A 218 -18.03 9.83 -2.98
CA ALA A 218 -18.48 8.98 -1.86
C ALA A 218 -19.93 8.52 -1.98
N VAL A 219 -20.78 9.26 -2.71
CA VAL A 219 -22.19 8.92 -2.93
C VAL A 219 -22.46 8.45 -4.36
N ASP A 220 -21.43 8.38 -5.20
CA ASP A 220 -21.57 7.99 -6.59
C ASP A 220 -21.58 6.46 -6.72
N PRO A 221 -22.69 5.86 -7.22
CA PRO A 221 -22.83 4.41 -7.26
C PRO A 221 -21.83 3.74 -8.22
N ASP A 222 -21.38 4.43 -9.26
CA ASP A 222 -20.39 3.89 -10.20
C ASP A 222 -19.00 3.86 -9.58
N PHE A 223 -18.64 4.91 -8.84
CA PHE A 223 -17.38 4.95 -8.09
C PHE A 223 -17.33 3.91 -6.97
N VAL A 224 -18.43 3.73 -6.23
CA VAL A 224 -18.51 2.69 -5.20
C VAL A 224 -18.40 1.30 -5.83
N ARG A 225 -19.14 1.03 -6.91
CA ARG A 225 -19.12 -0.27 -7.61
C ARG A 225 -17.73 -0.61 -8.15
N VAL A 226 -17.05 0.34 -8.79
CA VAL A 226 -15.72 0.07 -9.36
C VAL A 226 -14.67 -0.20 -8.28
N ASN A 227 -14.71 0.51 -7.15
CA ASN A 227 -13.79 0.27 -6.04
C ASN A 227 -14.01 -1.09 -5.37
N ILE A 228 -15.26 -1.49 -5.15
CA ILE A 228 -15.57 -2.84 -4.62
C ILE A 228 -15.05 -3.91 -5.58
N ALA A 229 -15.22 -3.71 -6.89
CA ALA A 229 -14.71 -4.65 -7.88
C ALA A 229 -13.18 -4.73 -7.88
N ILE A 230 -12.48 -3.60 -7.82
CA ILE A 230 -11.00 -3.57 -7.72
C ILE A 230 -10.54 -4.32 -6.47
N GLN A 231 -11.15 -4.06 -5.30
CA GLN A 231 -10.82 -4.77 -4.06
C GLN A 231 -11.06 -6.28 -4.20
N THR A 232 -12.18 -6.68 -4.79
CA THR A 232 -12.50 -8.10 -5.03
C THR A 232 -11.47 -8.78 -5.92
N ILE A 233 -11.01 -8.09 -6.98
CA ILE A 233 -9.99 -8.61 -7.90
C ILE A 233 -8.62 -8.69 -7.22
N MET A 234 -8.24 -7.66 -6.44
CA MET A 234 -7.01 -7.67 -5.66
C MET A 234 -6.96 -8.85 -4.69
N ASN A 235 -8.08 -9.16 -4.02
CA ASN A 235 -8.14 -10.31 -3.10
C ASN A 235 -7.88 -11.65 -3.81
N GLN A 236 -8.14 -11.76 -5.11
CA GLN A 236 -7.80 -12.97 -5.87
C GLN A 236 -6.29 -13.16 -6.10
N LEU A 237 -5.48 -12.10 -5.92
CA LEU A 237 -4.02 -12.18 -5.87
C LEU A 237 -3.52 -12.61 -4.49
N ILE A 238 -4.28 -12.27 -3.44
CA ILE A 238 -3.89 -12.43 -2.04
C ILE A 238 -4.19 -13.84 -1.51
N VAL A 239 -5.29 -14.45 -1.97
CA VAL A 239 -5.70 -15.77 -1.46
C VAL A 239 -4.71 -16.85 -1.92
N PRO A 240 -3.99 -17.50 -0.98
CA PRO A 240 -3.34 -18.77 -1.27
C PRO A 240 -4.46 -19.76 -1.58
N GLN A 241 -4.40 -20.46 -2.73
CA GLN A 241 -5.20 -21.67 -2.88
C GLN A 241 -4.63 -22.75 -1.95
N PHE A 242 -4.88 -22.64 -0.64
CA PHE A 242 -4.67 -23.69 0.35
C PHE A 242 -5.82 -23.69 1.36
N ALA A 243 -7.00 -24.03 0.84
CA ALA A 243 -7.89 -24.94 1.53
C ALA A 243 -8.01 -26.18 0.64
N MET A 244 -7.03 -27.09 0.77
CA MET A 244 -7.20 -28.52 0.51
C MET A 244 -6.45 -29.28 1.59
#